data_AF-A0A4P2QM70-F1
#
_entry.id   AF-A0A4P2QM70-F1
#
_cell.length_a   1.000
_cell.length_b   1.000
_cell.length_c   1.000
_cell.angle_alpha   90.00
_cell.angle_beta   90.00
_cell.angle_gamma   90.00
#
_symmetry.space_group_name_H-M   'P 1'
#
loop_
_entity.id
_entity.type
_entity.pdbx_description
1 polymer ?
#
loop_
_entity_poly.entity_id
_entity_poly.type
_entity_poly.pdbx_seq_one_letter_code
_entity_poly.pdbx_strand_id
1 'polypeptide(L)'
;MGLVLERKDLRDLSLGAAFLGTGGGGDPYIGRLMLERVMAEGRRVEIVPLGEVSDGDRVIPTAMMGAPTCLVEKIPRGDESALSLRRLEAFLGVQATCTMPVEAGGMNATVPLIVGAQLGLPVVDADGMGRAFPNLYQDTFHVHGVPGTPMAITDEHGDTVILTACDDFRKEWIARGVTIRMGGCAHIAEYPMDGRTARRTAIAGTLSVCLAIGRAIREANEQHRDPFDRLVGTLRDTPYRHARVLWTGKVIEVYRRTTEGFARGWARLRDTEGSGETLDVLIQNENLVARAGTRVLCSVPDLLCILDRETAEPITTEALRYGQQVKVVGVAAPPILRAPEALEVFGPRAFGIDLDFVPIEESAP
;
A
#
# COMPACT_ATOMS: atom_id res chain seq x y z
N MET A 1 -22.24 -2.94 8.27
CA MET A 1 -22.45 -4.39 8.12
C MET A 1 -21.25 -4.95 7.40
N GLY A 2 -20.63 -6.00 7.95
CA GLY A 2 -19.50 -6.69 7.32
C GLY A 2 -19.77 -7.17 5.89
N LEU A 3 -18.71 -7.18 5.08
CA LEU A 3 -18.68 -7.70 3.72
C LEU A 3 -18.02 -9.08 3.72
N VAL A 4 -18.65 -10.04 3.03
CA VAL A 4 -18.00 -11.32 2.71
C VAL A 4 -17.42 -11.21 1.32
N LEU A 5 -16.11 -11.39 1.19
CA LEU A 5 -15.45 -11.29 -0.10
C LEU A 5 -15.82 -12.49 -0.98
N GLU A 6 -16.24 -12.24 -2.20
CA GLU A 6 -16.48 -13.28 -3.20
C GLU A 6 -15.34 -13.31 -4.23
N ARG A 7 -15.21 -14.44 -4.93
CA ARG A 7 -14.15 -14.61 -5.95
C ARG A 7 -14.19 -13.54 -7.04
N LYS A 8 -15.37 -13.02 -7.37
CA LYS A 8 -15.56 -11.96 -8.39
C LYS A 8 -14.96 -10.62 -7.94
N ASP A 9 -14.88 -10.38 -6.63
CA ASP A 9 -14.40 -9.13 -6.05
C ASP A 9 -12.86 -9.05 -6.07
N LEU A 10 -12.16 -10.18 -6.23
CA LEU A 10 -10.71 -10.26 -6.10
C LEU A 10 -9.95 -9.47 -7.16
N ARG A 11 -10.50 -9.37 -8.38
CA ARG A 11 -9.92 -8.53 -9.44
C ARG A 11 -10.10 -7.05 -9.11
N ASP A 12 -11.29 -6.67 -8.67
CA ASP A 12 -11.60 -5.29 -8.30
C ASP A 12 -10.72 -4.87 -7.10
N LEU A 13 -10.63 -5.70 -6.07
CA LEU A 13 -9.77 -5.44 -4.91
C LEU A 13 -8.29 -5.29 -5.31
N SER A 14 -7.76 -6.22 -6.09
CA SER A 14 -6.35 -6.23 -6.52
C SER A 14 -6.02 -5.00 -7.37
N LEU A 15 -6.92 -4.60 -8.27
CA LEU A 15 -6.76 -3.42 -9.11
C LEU A 15 -6.78 -2.12 -8.30
N GLY A 16 -7.70 -2.00 -7.33
CA GLY A 16 -7.74 -0.85 -6.42
C GLY A 16 -6.55 -0.79 -5.48
N ALA A 17 -6.09 -1.94 -4.98
CA ALA A 17 -4.88 -2.02 -4.16
C ALA A 17 -3.63 -1.60 -4.95
N ALA A 18 -3.53 -1.99 -6.22
CA ALA A 18 -2.47 -1.52 -7.11
C ALA A 18 -2.48 0.02 -7.26
N PHE A 19 -3.66 0.62 -7.33
CA PHE A 19 -3.84 2.06 -7.41
C PHE A 19 -3.39 2.76 -6.11
N LEU A 20 -3.89 2.33 -4.95
CA LEU A 20 -3.46 2.86 -3.65
C LEU A 20 -1.99 2.53 -3.33
N GLY A 21 -1.42 1.52 -4.00
CA GLY A 21 0.00 1.20 -3.93
C GLY A 21 0.92 2.27 -4.51
N THR A 22 0.43 3.19 -5.35
CA THR A 22 1.24 4.30 -5.91
C THR A 22 2.57 3.84 -6.53
N GLY A 23 2.56 2.67 -7.15
CA GLY A 23 3.74 2.04 -7.73
C GLY A 23 4.40 0.96 -6.85
N GLY A 24 4.07 0.85 -5.57
CA GLY A 24 4.65 -0.15 -4.67
C GLY A 24 3.60 -0.95 -3.90
N GLY A 25 3.92 -1.33 -2.66
CA GLY A 25 3.13 -2.28 -1.85
C GLY A 25 3.19 -3.76 -2.29
N GLY A 26 4.13 -4.09 -3.19
CA GLY A 26 4.31 -5.44 -3.75
C GLY A 26 3.37 -5.77 -4.90
N ASP A 27 3.62 -6.88 -5.58
CA ASP A 27 2.87 -7.24 -6.81
C ASP A 27 1.42 -7.65 -6.49
N PRO A 28 0.42 -6.86 -6.93
CA PRO A 28 -0.99 -7.14 -6.67
C PRO A 28 -1.49 -8.43 -7.35
N TYR A 29 -0.84 -8.86 -8.44
CA TYR A 29 -1.17 -10.10 -9.14
C TYR A 29 -0.86 -11.32 -8.28
N ILE A 30 0.33 -11.37 -7.67
CA ILE A 30 0.74 -12.48 -6.80
C ILE A 30 -0.18 -12.54 -5.58
N GLY A 31 -0.46 -11.40 -4.94
CA GLY A 31 -1.38 -11.34 -3.79
C GLY A 31 -2.77 -11.86 -4.11
N ARG A 32 -3.32 -11.47 -5.28
CA ARG A 32 -4.60 -11.98 -5.78
C ARG A 32 -4.59 -13.49 -5.99
N LEU A 33 -3.55 -14.05 -6.62
CA LEU A 33 -3.46 -15.50 -6.85
C LEU A 33 -3.40 -16.28 -5.54
N MET A 34 -2.67 -15.79 -4.55
CA MET A 34 -2.59 -16.40 -3.22
C MET A 34 -3.97 -16.40 -2.54
N LEU A 35 -4.66 -15.26 -2.56
CA LEU A 35 -6.00 -15.15 -1.99
C LEU A 35 -7.03 -16.02 -2.74
N GLU A 36 -6.97 -16.08 -4.08
CA GLU A 36 -7.79 -16.98 -4.91
C GLU A 36 -7.61 -18.44 -4.53
N ARG A 37 -6.36 -18.87 -4.32
CA ARG A 37 -6.04 -20.23 -3.88
C ARG A 37 -6.65 -20.54 -2.52
N VAL A 38 -6.47 -19.66 -1.55
CA VAL A 38 -6.98 -19.83 -0.18
C VAL A 38 -8.52 -19.89 -0.17
N MET A 39 -9.19 -19.06 -0.97
CA MET A 39 -10.65 -19.11 -1.12
C MET A 39 -11.13 -20.37 -1.86
N ALA A 40 -10.36 -20.88 -2.83
CA ALA A 40 -10.70 -22.12 -3.53
C ALA A 40 -10.67 -23.36 -2.61
N GLU A 41 -9.97 -23.29 -1.47
CA GLU A 41 -10.01 -24.30 -0.40
C GLU A 41 -11.29 -24.23 0.46
N GLY A 42 -12.25 -23.38 0.12
CA GLY A 42 -13.52 -23.23 0.83
C GLY A 42 -13.44 -22.30 2.05
N ARG A 43 -12.34 -21.56 2.22
CA ARG A 43 -12.16 -20.60 3.31
C ARG A 43 -12.91 -19.30 3.02
N ARG A 44 -13.59 -18.77 4.03
CA ARG A 44 -14.33 -17.51 3.97
C ARG A 44 -13.44 -16.35 4.40
N VAL A 45 -13.53 -15.23 3.68
CA VAL A 45 -12.89 -13.96 4.02
C VAL A 45 -13.99 -12.99 4.45
N GLU A 46 -13.91 -12.50 5.69
CA GLU A 46 -14.86 -11.54 6.24
C GLU A 46 -14.14 -10.22 6.49
N ILE A 47 -14.69 -9.15 5.91
CA ILE A 47 -14.21 -7.79 6.08
C ILE A 47 -15.22 -7.05 6.96
N VAL A 48 -14.79 -6.48 8.07
CA VAL A 48 -15.64 -5.76 9.02
C VAL A 48 -15.28 -4.26 9.04
N PRO A 49 -16.26 -3.34 9.06
CA PRO A 49 -15.97 -1.92 9.21
C PRO A 49 -15.21 -1.63 10.50
N LEU A 50 -14.29 -0.67 10.47
CA LEU A 50 -13.57 -0.21 11.66
C LEU A 50 -14.50 0.21 12.81
N GLY A 51 -15.69 0.74 12.50
CA GLY A 51 -16.70 1.11 13.49
C GLY A 51 -17.38 -0.07 14.20
N GLU A 52 -17.26 -1.29 13.69
CA GLU A 52 -17.79 -2.52 14.31
C GLU A 52 -16.76 -3.20 15.24
N VAL A 53 -15.50 -2.76 15.21
CA VAL A 53 -14.45 -3.22 16.14
C VAL A 53 -14.76 -2.68 17.53
N SER A 54 -14.81 -3.56 18.53
CA SER A 54 -15.07 -3.23 19.95
C SER A 54 -13.82 -2.74 20.66
N ASP A 55 -13.95 -1.98 21.74
CA ASP A 55 -12.80 -1.44 22.50
C ASP A 55 -11.77 -2.51 22.92
N GLY A 56 -12.26 -3.67 23.35
CA GLY A 56 -11.44 -4.77 23.85
C GLY A 56 -10.98 -5.76 22.77
N ASP A 57 -11.33 -5.52 21.50
CA ASP A 57 -10.77 -6.32 20.41
C ASP A 57 -9.26 -6.18 20.36
N ARG A 58 -8.58 -7.23 19.92
CA ARG A 58 -7.13 -7.31 19.81
C ARG A 58 -6.79 -7.34 18.35
N VAL A 59 -6.37 -6.20 17.84
CA VAL A 59 -6.05 -6.00 16.43
C VAL A 59 -4.55 -6.17 16.27
N ILE A 60 -4.15 -7.11 15.41
CA ILE A 60 -2.75 -7.26 15.04
C ILE A 60 -2.64 -7.16 13.51
N PRO A 61 -2.18 -6.01 13.00
CA PRO A 61 -1.87 -5.85 11.58
C PRO A 61 -0.88 -6.87 11.05
N THR A 62 -1.04 -7.23 9.78
CA THR A 62 -0.11 -8.09 9.05
C THR A 62 0.24 -7.51 7.70
N ALA A 63 1.47 -7.77 7.24
CA ALA A 63 1.96 -7.33 5.95
C ALA A 63 3.14 -8.20 5.49
N MET A 64 3.67 -7.88 4.32
CA MET A 64 4.97 -8.29 3.83
C MET A 64 5.90 -7.06 3.87
N MET A 65 7.16 -7.29 4.23
CA MET A 65 8.23 -6.29 4.14
C MET A 65 9.37 -6.78 3.24
N GLY A 66 10.07 -5.85 2.61
CA GLY A 66 11.21 -6.14 1.74
C GLY A 66 11.17 -5.34 0.45
N ALA A 67 11.98 -5.75 -0.53
CA ALA A 67 12.00 -5.11 -1.83
C ALA A 67 10.96 -5.77 -2.75
N PRO A 68 10.03 -5.01 -3.38
CA PRO A 68 9.10 -5.54 -4.39
C PRO A 68 9.81 -6.28 -5.52
N THR A 69 11.06 -5.89 -5.82
CA THR A 69 11.91 -6.54 -6.82
C THR A 69 12.27 -7.98 -6.48
N CYS A 70 12.42 -8.29 -5.19
CA CYS A 70 12.72 -9.63 -4.72
C CYS A 70 11.46 -10.50 -4.73
N LEU A 71 10.31 -9.91 -4.37
CA LEU A 71 9.02 -10.62 -4.31
C LEU A 71 8.62 -11.27 -5.64
N VAL A 72 8.87 -10.60 -6.77
CA VAL A 72 8.53 -11.15 -8.10
C VAL A 72 9.40 -12.34 -8.51
N GLU A 73 10.56 -12.53 -7.88
CA GLU A 73 11.45 -13.68 -8.10
C GLU A 73 11.31 -14.75 -7.00
N LYS A 74 11.01 -14.32 -5.78
CA LYS A 74 10.86 -15.14 -4.56
C LYS A 74 9.39 -15.17 -4.15
N ILE A 75 8.62 -15.98 -4.87
CA ILE A 75 7.17 -16.15 -4.66
C ILE A 75 6.93 -16.68 -3.23
N PRO A 76 6.01 -16.06 -2.45
CA PRO A 76 5.70 -16.53 -1.10
C PRO A 76 5.12 -17.95 -1.09
N ARG A 77 5.43 -18.69 -0.04
CA ARG A 77 4.85 -20.02 0.27
C ARG A 77 3.36 -19.93 0.58
N GLY A 78 2.95 -18.86 1.27
CA GLY A 78 1.58 -18.47 1.56
C GLY A 78 1.09 -18.64 3.00
N ASP A 79 1.92 -19.14 3.91
CA ASP A 79 1.61 -19.30 5.34
C ASP A 79 2.45 -18.39 6.25
N GLU A 80 3.40 -17.62 5.71
CA GLU A 80 4.39 -16.83 6.46
C GLU A 80 3.75 -15.72 7.33
N SER A 81 2.75 -15.00 6.82
CA SER A 81 2.04 -13.98 7.60
C SER A 81 1.19 -14.58 8.71
N ALA A 82 0.54 -15.72 8.45
CA ALA A 82 -0.22 -16.42 9.49
C ALA A 82 0.72 -16.96 10.57
N LEU A 83 1.89 -17.48 10.18
CA LEU A 83 2.95 -17.87 11.12
C LEU A 83 3.44 -16.66 11.93
N SER A 84 3.72 -15.53 11.29
CA SER A 84 4.14 -14.30 11.98
C SER A 84 3.13 -13.88 13.05
N LEU A 85 1.83 -13.87 12.71
CA LEU A 85 0.78 -13.57 13.66
C LEU A 85 0.75 -14.57 14.82
N ARG A 86 0.75 -15.89 14.54
CA ARG A 86 0.74 -16.93 15.59
C ARG A 86 1.96 -16.86 16.51
N ARG A 87 3.13 -16.52 15.97
CA ARG A 87 4.37 -16.39 16.75
C ARG A 87 4.32 -15.18 17.66
N LEU A 88 3.78 -14.06 17.16
CA LEU A 88 3.57 -12.87 17.97
C LEU A 88 2.52 -13.11 19.07
N GLU A 89 1.39 -13.78 18.76
CA GLU A 89 0.38 -14.18 19.74
C GLU A 89 0.99 -15.01 20.87
N ALA A 90 1.82 -16.00 20.53
CA ALA A 90 2.49 -16.87 21.49
C ALA A 90 3.46 -16.09 22.39
N PHE A 91 4.19 -15.12 21.83
CA PHE A 91 5.09 -14.25 22.60
C PHE A 91 4.33 -13.31 23.54
N LEU A 92 3.22 -12.72 23.07
CA LEU A 92 2.37 -11.82 23.85
C LEU A 92 1.52 -12.53 24.91
N GLY A 93 1.29 -13.85 24.76
CA GLY A 93 0.30 -14.58 25.55
C GLY A 93 -1.13 -14.14 25.26
N VAL A 94 -1.39 -13.61 24.06
CA VAL A 94 -2.64 -12.98 23.66
C VAL A 94 -3.02 -13.44 22.25
N GLN A 95 -4.28 -13.82 22.04
CA GLN A 95 -4.82 -14.12 20.71
C GLN A 95 -5.50 -12.88 20.11
N ALA A 96 -5.22 -12.61 18.84
CA ALA A 96 -5.89 -11.59 18.06
C ALA A 96 -7.36 -11.96 17.86
N THR A 97 -8.25 -10.98 17.95
CA THR A 97 -9.67 -11.15 17.61
C THR A 97 -9.97 -10.73 16.17
N CYS A 98 -9.12 -9.87 15.60
CA CYS A 98 -9.15 -9.49 14.20
C CYS A 98 -7.72 -9.12 13.71
N THR A 99 -7.54 -9.09 12.40
CA THR A 99 -6.32 -8.55 11.76
C THR A 99 -6.70 -7.40 10.83
N MET A 100 -5.73 -6.67 10.32
CA MET A 100 -5.95 -5.62 9.34
C MET A 100 -4.68 -5.41 8.49
N PRO A 101 -4.79 -4.78 7.32
CA PRO A 101 -3.63 -4.29 6.60
C PRO A 101 -2.81 -3.30 7.44
N VAL A 102 -1.49 -3.39 7.34
CA VAL A 102 -0.62 -2.24 7.67
C VAL A 102 -0.80 -1.17 6.60
N GLU A 103 -0.90 -1.57 5.33
CA GLU A 103 -1.15 -0.70 4.17
C GLU A 103 -2.10 -1.37 3.17
N ALA A 104 -2.95 -0.59 2.51
CA ALA A 104 -3.86 -1.05 1.45
C ALA A 104 -3.24 -1.01 0.04
N GLY A 105 -1.92 -0.91 -0.06
CA GLY A 105 -1.19 -0.92 -1.33
C GLY A 105 -0.77 -2.31 -1.81
N GLY A 106 -0.91 -2.57 -3.11
CA GLY A 106 -0.35 -3.75 -3.78
C GLY A 106 -0.75 -5.09 -3.15
N MET A 107 0.24 -5.97 -2.96
CA MET A 107 0.08 -7.26 -2.27
C MET A 107 -0.33 -7.10 -0.80
N ASN A 108 0.14 -6.05 -0.12
CA ASN A 108 -0.10 -5.87 1.30
C ASN A 108 -1.58 -5.64 1.66
N ALA A 109 -2.40 -5.17 0.72
CA ALA A 109 -3.86 -5.16 0.87
C ALA A 109 -4.47 -6.58 0.99
N THR A 110 -3.83 -7.58 0.39
CA THR A 110 -4.35 -8.96 0.31
C THR A 110 -3.79 -9.89 1.39
N VAL A 111 -2.61 -9.58 1.93
CA VAL A 111 -1.94 -10.39 2.97
C VAL A 111 -2.84 -10.63 4.20
N PRO A 112 -3.45 -9.62 4.83
CA PRO A 112 -4.36 -9.82 5.96
C PRO A 112 -5.62 -10.61 5.60
N LEU A 113 -6.09 -10.54 4.34
CA LEU A 113 -7.23 -11.33 3.88
C LEU A 113 -6.89 -12.83 3.82
N ILE A 114 -5.66 -13.14 3.40
CA ILE A 114 -5.12 -14.50 3.44
C ILE A 114 -5.03 -14.98 4.89
N VAL A 115 -4.48 -14.16 5.80
CA VAL A 115 -4.39 -14.48 7.23
C VAL A 115 -5.78 -14.70 7.84
N GLY A 116 -6.73 -13.81 7.55
CA GLY A 116 -8.11 -13.89 8.02
C GLY A 116 -8.78 -15.19 7.58
N ALA A 117 -8.66 -15.55 6.29
CA ALA A 117 -9.18 -16.83 5.78
C ALA A 117 -8.44 -18.05 6.35
N GLN A 118 -7.13 -17.94 6.60
CA GLN A 118 -6.34 -19.05 7.12
C GLN A 118 -6.65 -19.36 8.58
N LEU A 119 -6.88 -18.32 9.37
CA LEU A 119 -7.02 -18.40 10.83
C LEU A 119 -8.47 -18.22 11.32
N GLY A 120 -9.41 -17.90 10.42
CA GLY A 120 -10.81 -17.66 10.77
C GLY A 120 -11.02 -16.32 11.50
N LEU A 121 -10.20 -15.31 11.18
CA LEU A 121 -10.28 -13.98 11.78
C LEU A 121 -10.98 -13.01 10.83
N PRO A 122 -11.87 -12.12 11.33
CA PRO A 122 -12.34 -10.99 10.54
C PRO A 122 -11.18 -10.03 10.26
N VAL A 123 -11.21 -9.41 9.09
CA VAL A 123 -10.26 -8.39 8.65
C VAL A 123 -10.91 -7.03 8.75
N VAL A 124 -10.30 -6.12 9.49
CA VAL A 124 -10.83 -4.76 9.62
C VAL A 124 -10.62 -4.00 8.32
N ASP A 125 -11.67 -3.34 7.83
CA ASP A 125 -11.63 -2.41 6.71
C ASP A 125 -10.99 -1.09 7.14
N ALA A 126 -9.68 -1.14 7.35
CA ALA A 126 -8.82 -0.01 7.67
C ALA A 126 -7.36 -0.38 7.41
N ASP A 127 -6.48 0.61 7.37
CA ASP A 127 -5.04 0.38 7.42
C ASP A 127 -4.32 1.49 8.22
N GLY A 128 -2.99 1.41 8.28
CA GLY A 128 -2.15 2.44 8.88
C GLY A 128 -1.67 3.50 7.89
N MET A 129 -1.65 3.23 6.59
CA MET A 129 -0.93 4.07 5.63
C MET A 129 -1.81 4.81 4.61
N GLY A 130 -3.01 4.32 4.29
CA GLY A 130 -3.94 4.85 3.28
C GLY A 130 -3.42 4.77 1.83
N ARG A 131 -2.16 4.42 1.65
CA ARG A 131 -1.43 4.12 0.42
C ARG A 131 -0.23 3.26 0.80
N ALA A 132 0.66 2.91 -0.12
CA ALA A 132 1.93 2.27 0.27
C ALA A 132 2.99 3.31 0.65
N PHE A 133 3.81 3.02 1.67
CA PHE A 133 5.03 3.77 1.97
C PHE A 133 6.22 2.83 2.21
N PRO A 134 7.47 3.27 1.97
CA PRO A 134 8.62 2.36 2.01
C PRO A 134 8.98 1.81 3.39
N ASN A 135 8.77 2.59 4.46
CA ASN A 135 9.28 2.26 5.80
C ASN A 135 8.15 1.84 6.75
N LEU A 136 8.44 0.91 7.67
CA LEU A 136 7.47 0.37 8.63
C LEU A 136 7.05 1.34 9.75
N TYR A 137 7.62 2.55 9.82
CA TYR A 137 7.16 3.61 10.73
C TYR A 137 6.32 4.66 9.98
N GLN A 138 6.21 4.55 8.66
CA GLN A 138 5.39 5.45 7.85
C GLN A 138 3.95 4.96 7.86
N ASP A 139 3.36 4.97 9.03
CA ASP A 139 1.97 4.65 9.27
C ASP A 139 1.42 5.56 10.37
N THR A 140 0.10 5.70 10.39
CA THR A 140 -0.64 6.51 11.35
C THR A 140 -0.62 5.92 12.76
N PHE A 141 -0.29 4.62 12.91
CA PHE A 141 -0.12 4.01 14.22
C PHE A 141 1.10 4.61 14.92
N HIS A 142 2.23 4.68 14.23
CA HIS A 142 3.45 5.35 14.69
C HIS A 142 3.22 6.84 15.00
N VAL A 143 2.61 7.58 14.06
CA VAL A 143 2.31 9.01 14.24
C VAL A 143 1.50 9.26 15.51
N HIS A 144 0.59 8.33 15.85
CA HIS A 144 -0.25 8.41 17.04
C HIS A 144 0.26 7.59 18.24
N GLY A 145 1.56 7.23 18.24
CA GLY A 145 2.28 6.71 19.39
C GLY A 145 2.02 5.24 19.73
N VAL A 146 1.51 4.44 18.78
CA VAL A 146 1.41 2.99 18.96
C VAL A 146 2.79 2.37 18.72
N PRO A 147 3.35 1.60 19.66
CA PRO A 147 4.64 0.95 19.43
C PRO A 147 4.50 -0.17 18.38
N GLY A 148 5.38 -0.18 17.38
CA GLY A 148 5.43 -1.24 16.38
C GLY A 148 6.04 -2.55 16.88
N THR A 149 6.58 -2.57 18.09
CA THR A 149 7.12 -3.79 18.72
C THR A 149 6.37 -4.17 19.99
N PRO A 150 6.32 -5.47 20.37
CA PRO A 150 6.98 -6.61 19.71
C PRO A 150 6.43 -6.89 18.31
N MET A 151 7.33 -7.21 17.39
CA MET A 151 7.03 -7.58 15.99
C MET A 151 7.52 -9.00 15.74
N ALA A 152 6.79 -9.76 14.93
CA ALA A 152 7.28 -11.01 14.36
C ALA A 152 7.68 -10.80 12.89
N ILE A 153 8.80 -11.39 12.48
CA ILE A 153 9.29 -11.40 11.09
C ILE A 153 9.54 -12.86 10.71
N THR A 154 8.88 -13.36 9.66
CA THR A 154 8.97 -14.77 9.21
C THR A 154 9.26 -14.88 7.73
N ASP A 155 10.15 -15.80 7.34
CA ASP A 155 10.45 -16.12 5.94
C ASP A 155 9.68 -17.36 5.43
N GLU A 156 9.91 -17.73 4.17
CA GLU A 156 9.27 -18.87 3.51
C GLU A 156 9.69 -20.25 4.07
N HIS A 157 10.78 -20.29 4.82
CA HIS A 157 11.24 -21.49 5.53
C HIS A 157 10.55 -21.65 6.88
N GLY A 158 9.86 -20.60 7.36
CA GLY A 158 9.24 -20.55 8.66
C GLY A 158 10.20 -20.13 9.77
N ASP A 159 11.40 -19.63 9.42
CA ASP A 159 12.33 -19.05 10.38
C ASP A 159 11.74 -17.72 10.87
N THR A 160 11.57 -17.59 12.19
CA THR A 160 10.92 -16.41 12.79
C THR A 160 11.83 -15.70 13.77
N VAL A 161 11.87 -14.37 13.68
CA VAL A 161 12.47 -13.47 14.67
C VAL A 161 11.35 -12.70 15.37
N ILE A 162 11.39 -12.66 16.71
CA ILE A 162 10.63 -11.68 17.50
C ILE A 162 11.54 -10.50 17.81
N LEU A 163 11.15 -9.31 17.36
CA LEU A 163 11.90 -8.07 17.51
C LEU A 163 11.25 -7.18 18.56
N THR A 164 12.05 -6.69 19.50
CA THR A 164 11.72 -5.56 20.37
C THR A 164 12.78 -4.48 20.17
N ALA A 165 12.35 -3.23 20.01
CA ALA A 165 13.24 -2.10 19.77
C ALA A 165 12.87 -0.93 20.70
N CYS A 166 13.78 0.04 20.83
CA CYS A 166 13.56 1.22 21.66
C CYS A 166 12.54 2.21 21.04
N ASP A 167 12.42 2.21 19.72
CA ASP A 167 11.51 3.04 18.93
C ASP A 167 11.29 2.41 17.54
N ASP A 168 10.36 2.95 16.76
CA ASP A 168 10.00 2.41 15.45
C ASP A 168 11.05 2.68 14.36
N PHE A 169 11.91 3.68 14.52
CA PHE A 169 13.04 3.90 13.62
C PHE A 169 14.10 2.79 13.79
N ARG A 170 14.38 2.40 15.03
CA ARG A 170 15.28 1.30 15.34
C ARG A 170 14.66 -0.04 14.98
N LYS A 171 13.35 -0.21 15.17
CA LYS A 171 12.57 -1.36 14.67
C LYS A 171 12.81 -1.54 13.18
N GLU A 172 12.52 -0.51 12.37
CA GLU A 172 12.71 -0.49 10.92
C GLU A 172 14.14 -0.91 10.52
N TRP A 173 15.14 -0.27 11.13
CA TRP A 173 16.54 -0.53 10.79
C TRP A 173 16.97 -1.98 11.09
N ILE A 174 16.57 -2.55 12.24
CA ILE A 174 16.88 -3.93 12.61
C ILE A 174 16.09 -4.91 11.74
N ALA A 175 14.78 -4.69 11.60
CA ALA A 175 13.89 -5.55 10.83
C ALA A 175 14.38 -5.69 9.38
N ARG A 176 14.79 -4.58 8.75
CA ARG A 176 15.36 -4.56 7.40
C ARG A 176 16.65 -5.38 7.30
N GLY A 177 17.53 -5.30 8.31
CA GLY A 177 18.72 -6.13 8.38
C GLY A 177 18.40 -7.62 8.44
N VAL A 178 17.38 -8.01 9.22
CA VAL A 178 16.88 -9.39 9.29
C VAL A 178 16.30 -9.83 7.95
N THR A 179 15.43 -9.03 7.33
CA THR A 179 14.80 -9.34 6.04
C THR A 179 15.81 -9.53 4.92
N ILE A 180 16.90 -8.75 4.89
CA ILE A 180 17.99 -8.95 3.92
C ILE A 180 18.62 -10.35 4.08
N ARG A 181 18.77 -10.83 5.32
CA ARG A 181 19.29 -12.18 5.58
C ARG A 181 18.30 -13.29 5.23
N MET A 182 17.00 -13.00 5.27
CA MET A 182 15.90 -13.86 4.83
C MET A 182 15.69 -13.84 3.30
N GLY A 183 16.66 -13.36 2.52
CA GLY A 183 16.56 -13.33 1.05
C GLY A 183 15.83 -12.10 0.48
N GLY A 184 15.66 -11.04 1.26
CA GLY A 184 15.19 -9.73 0.78
C GLY A 184 13.68 -9.50 0.83
N CYS A 185 12.89 -10.50 1.21
CA CYS A 185 11.47 -10.39 1.55
C CYS A 185 11.12 -11.31 2.72
N ALA A 186 10.22 -10.83 3.58
CA ALA A 186 9.69 -11.56 4.73
C ALA A 186 8.29 -11.05 5.08
N HIS A 187 7.54 -11.82 5.84
CA HIS A 187 6.21 -11.44 6.31
C HIS A 187 6.24 -11.02 7.76
N ILE A 188 5.36 -10.10 8.14
CA ILE A 188 5.35 -9.49 9.45
C ILE A 188 3.97 -9.47 10.10
N ALA A 189 4.00 -9.50 11.43
CA ALA A 189 2.91 -9.09 12.29
C ALA A 189 3.48 -8.07 13.29
N GLU A 190 2.84 -6.91 13.39
CA GLU A 190 3.34 -5.77 14.18
C GLU A 190 2.20 -4.89 14.68
N TYR A 191 2.53 -3.86 15.45
CA TYR A 191 1.57 -2.94 16.07
C TYR A 191 0.39 -3.64 16.77
N PRO A 192 0.62 -4.61 17.68
CA PRO A 192 -0.46 -5.19 18.45
C PRO A 192 -1.16 -4.10 19.27
N MET A 193 -2.47 -3.92 19.06
CA MET A 193 -3.23 -2.84 19.68
C MET A 193 -4.64 -3.29 20.07
N ASP A 194 -5.29 -2.52 20.95
CA ASP A 194 -6.70 -2.71 21.24
C ASP A 194 -7.60 -2.02 20.20
N GLY A 195 -8.86 -2.42 20.12
CA GLY A 195 -9.79 -1.88 19.13
C GLY A 195 -10.09 -0.39 19.34
N ARG A 196 -10.02 0.10 20.59
CA ARG A 196 -10.10 1.54 20.87
C ARG A 196 -8.96 2.30 20.20
N THR A 197 -7.74 1.78 20.29
CA THR A 197 -6.55 2.36 19.67
C THR A 197 -6.66 2.28 18.16
N ALA A 198 -7.03 1.13 17.59
CA ALA A 198 -7.24 0.98 16.15
C ALA A 198 -8.23 2.02 15.58
N ARG A 199 -9.36 2.27 16.25
CA ARG A 199 -10.32 3.29 15.80
C ARG A 199 -9.80 4.73 15.91
N ARG A 200 -8.85 4.99 16.81
CA ARG A 200 -8.23 6.31 16.97
C ARG A 200 -7.16 6.56 15.91
N THR A 201 -6.43 5.51 15.51
CA THR A 201 -5.21 5.66 14.74
C THR A 201 -5.35 5.25 13.27
N ALA A 202 -6.19 4.28 12.93
CA ALA A 202 -6.29 3.73 11.58
C ALA A 202 -7.09 4.60 10.61
N ILE A 203 -6.78 4.49 9.33
CA ILE A 203 -7.54 5.07 8.21
C ILE A 203 -8.64 4.08 7.84
N ALA A 204 -9.90 4.45 8.08
CA ALA A 204 -11.04 3.59 7.81
C ALA A 204 -11.37 3.47 6.30
N GLY A 205 -11.86 2.30 5.90
CA GLY A 205 -12.52 2.09 4.61
C GLY A 205 -11.57 1.81 3.44
N THR A 206 -10.29 1.57 3.68
CA THR A 206 -9.28 1.47 2.61
C THR A 206 -9.49 0.25 1.70
N LEU A 207 -9.94 -0.90 2.24
CA LEU A 207 -10.29 -2.07 1.43
C LEU A 207 -11.58 -1.82 0.63
N SER A 208 -12.57 -1.15 1.23
CA SER A 208 -13.77 -0.72 0.51
C SER A 208 -13.45 0.24 -0.63
N VAL A 209 -12.50 1.17 -0.43
CA VAL A 209 -12.02 2.07 -1.49
C VAL A 209 -11.32 1.28 -2.59
N CYS A 210 -10.48 0.29 -2.27
CA CYS A 210 -9.87 -0.59 -3.28
C CYS A 210 -10.94 -1.27 -4.15
N LEU A 211 -11.96 -1.87 -3.52
CA LEU A 211 -13.06 -2.50 -4.24
C LEU A 211 -13.82 -1.52 -5.14
N ALA A 212 -14.09 -0.30 -4.65
CA ALA A 212 -14.79 0.73 -5.41
C ALA A 212 -13.98 1.20 -6.62
N ILE A 213 -12.67 1.41 -6.45
CA ILE A 213 -11.75 1.81 -7.53
C ILE A 213 -11.70 0.73 -8.61
N GLY A 214 -11.43 -0.52 -8.23
CA GLY A 214 -11.29 -1.59 -9.20
C GLY A 214 -12.57 -1.85 -9.97
N ARG A 215 -13.72 -1.82 -9.28
CA ARG A 215 -15.03 -1.92 -9.91
C ARG A 215 -15.26 -0.79 -10.92
N ALA A 216 -14.93 0.46 -10.55
CA ALA A 216 -15.11 1.61 -11.41
C ALA A 216 -14.28 1.51 -12.70
N ILE A 217 -13.02 1.08 -12.59
CA ILE A 217 -12.13 0.88 -13.75
C ILE A 217 -12.64 -0.28 -14.61
N ARG A 218 -12.96 -1.43 -14.01
CA ARG A 218 -13.48 -2.61 -14.73
C ARG A 218 -14.76 -2.29 -15.50
N GLU A 219 -15.76 -1.71 -14.84
CA GLU A 219 -17.04 -1.37 -15.46
C GLU A 219 -16.92 -0.27 -16.51
N ALA A 220 -15.98 0.67 -16.37
CA ALA A 220 -15.73 1.66 -17.40
C ALA A 220 -15.19 1.00 -18.68
N ASN A 221 -14.20 0.12 -18.53
CA ASN A 221 -13.63 -0.64 -19.65
C ASN A 221 -14.66 -1.55 -20.33
N GLU A 222 -15.43 -2.32 -19.55
CA GLU A 222 -16.50 -3.20 -20.07
C GLU A 222 -17.59 -2.42 -20.83
N GLN A 223 -17.83 -1.17 -20.44
CA GLN A 223 -18.86 -0.31 -21.03
C GLN A 223 -18.29 0.69 -22.06
N HIS A 224 -17.01 0.59 -22.42
CA HIS A 224 -16.32 1.49 -23.33
C HIS A 224 -16.46 2.98 -22.96
N ARG A 225 -16.44 3.29 -21.66
CA ARG A 225 -16.39 4.67 -21.12
C ARG A 225 -14.97 5.01 -20.72
N ASP A 226 -14.67 6.31 -20.59
CA ASP A 226 -13.35 6.74 -20.09
C ASP A 226 -13.15 6.24 -18.64
N PRO A 227 -12.17 5.33 -18.39
CA PRO A 227 -11.92 4.80 -17.06
C PRO A 227 -11.35 5.85 -16.09
N PHE A 228 -10.69 6.90 -16.58
CA PHE A 228 -10.13 7.96 -15.74
C PHE A 228 -11.22 8.86 -15.17
N ASP A 229 -12.23 9.22 -15.97
CA ASP A 229 -13.38 10.00 -15.50
C ASP A 229 -14.17 9.24 -14.43
N ARG A 230 -14.35 7.92 -14.63
CA ARG A 230 -15.04 7.07 -13.64
C ARG A 230 -14.22 6.91 -12.38
N LEU A 231 -12.91 6.69 -12.49
CA LEU A 231 -11.98 6.64 -11.35
C LEU A 231 -12.03 7.94 -10.52
N VAL A 232 -11.83 9.09 -11.16
CA VAL A 232 -11.88 10.41 -10.49
C VAL A 232 -13.25 10.65 -9.85
N GLY A 233 -14.33 10.28 -10.55
CA GLY A 233 -15.69 10.36 -10.01
C GLY A 233 -15.88 9.53 -8.74
N THR A 234 -15.43 8.27 -8.74
CA THR A 234 -15.53 7.36 -7.59
C THR A 234 -14.80 7.88 -6.36
N LEU A 235 -13.65 8.53 -6.53
CA LEU A 235 -12.84 9.00 -5.39
C LEU A 235 -13.47 10.19 -4.64
N ARG A 236 -14.36 10.97 -5.28
CA ARG A 236 -14.97 12.19 -4.69
C ARG A 236 -15.70 11.95 -3.37
N ASP A 237 -16.31 10.77 -3.22
CA ASP A 237 -17.11 10.40 -2.05
C ASP A 237 -16.29 9.62 -1.00
N THR A 238 -14.96 9.60 -1.14
CA THR A 238 -14.03 8.88 -0.27
C THR A 238 -13.09 9.86 0.47
N PRO A 239 -12.27 9.40 1.43
CA PRO A 239 -11.21 10.22 2.01
C PRO A 239 -10.20 10.78 0.98
N TYR A 240 -10.19 10.27 -0.25
CA TYR A 240 -9.32 10.64 -1.38
C TYR A 240 -10.00 11.62 -2.37
N ARG A 241 -10.87 12.50 -1.84
CA ARG A 241 -11.85 13.31 -2.58
C ARG A 241 -11.37 14.10 -3.80
N HIS A 242 -10.08 14.43 -3.89
CA HIS A 242 -9.54 15.23 -4.98
C HIS A 242 -8.56 14.40 -5.80
N ALA A 243 -8.91 14.12 -7.06
CA ALA A 243 -8.08 13.39 -8.00
C ALA A 243 -8.11 14.09 -9.37
N ARG A 244 -6.98 14.09 -10.07
CA ARG A 244 -6.90 14.61 -11.44
C ARG A 244 -5.79 13.94 -12.23
N VAL A 245 -5.97 13.88 -13.55
CA VAL A 245 -4.88 13.53 -14.47
C VAL A 245 -3.91 14.73 -14.51
N LEU A 246 -2.66 14.48 -14.16
CA LEU A 246 -1.57 15.46 -14.14
C LEU A 246 -0.75 15.45 -15.43
N TRP A 247 -0.72 14.30 -16.13
CA TRP A 247 0.14 14.11 -17.28
C TRP A 247 -0.41 13.01 -18.19
N THR A 248 -0.30 13.19 -19.50
CA THR A 248 -0.44 12.11 -20.49
C THR A 248 0.86 12.01 -21.28
N GLY A 249 1.47 10.83 -21.31
CA GLY A 249 2.76 10.72 -21.97
C GLY A 249 3.26 9.30 -22.19
N LYS A 250 4.50 9.24 -22.67
CA LYS A 250 5.22 7.98 -22.90
C LYS A 250 6.41 7.88 -21.97
N VAL A 251 6.62 6.72 -21.36
CA VAL A 251 7.86 6.44 -20.62
C VAL A 251 9.03 6.38 -21.59
N ILE A 252 10.00 7.27 -21.42
CA ILE A 252 11.21 7.38 -22.26
C ILE A 252 12.50 6.96 -21.54
N GLU A 253 12.46 6.81 -20.22
CA GLU A 253 13.61 6.36 -19.44
C GLU A 253 13.15 5.78 -18.11
N VAL A 254 13.80 4.70 -17.66
CA VAL A 254 13.60 4.11 -16.33
C VAL A 254 14.95 3.69 -15.80
N TYR A 255 15.31 4.18 -14.63
CA TYR A 255 16.49 3.75 -13.88
C TYR A 255 16.05 3.26 -12.51
N ARG A 256 16.45 2.06 -12.12
CA ARG A 256 16.15 1.51 -10.78
C ARG A 256 17.24 0.56 -10.31
N ARG A 257 17.54 0.61 -9.01
CA ARG A 257 18.46 -0.31 -8.35
C ARG A 257 17.94 -0.69 -6.96
N THR A 258 18.14 -1.94 -6.56
CA THR A 258 17.87 -2.36 -5.18
C THR A 258 19.09 -2.09 -4.31
N THR A 259 18.94 -1.22 -3.31
CA THR A 259 19.98 -0.82 -2.36
C THR A 259 19.39 -0.75 -0.96
N GLU A 260 20.06 -1.34 0.03
CA GLU A 260 19.61 -1.32 1.44
C GLU A 260 18.18 -1.84 1.62
N GLY A 261 17.75 -2.82 0.81
CA GLY A 261 16.39 -3.37 0.87
C GLY A 261 15.30 -2.49 0.25
N PHE A 262 15.65 -1.41 -0.45
CA PHE A 262 14.71 -0.56 -1.19
C PHE A 262 15.01 -0.55 -2.68
N ALA A 263 13.96 -0.46 -3.50
CA ALA A 263 14.07 -0.19 -4.94
C ALA A 263 14.13 1.33 -5.16
N ARG A 264 15.31 1.90 -5.37
CA ARG A 264 15.52 3.34 -5.56
C ARG A 264 15.80 3.66 -7.02
N GLY A 265 15.27 4.79 -7.51
CA GLY A 265 15.41 5.14 -8.90
C GLY A 265 14.60 6.34 -9.33
N TRP A 266 14.42 6.45 -10.65
CA TRP A 266 13.58 7.47 -11.27
C TRP A 266 13.07 6.99 -12.63
N ALA A 267 12.00 7.63 -13.08
CA ALA A 267 11.47 7.44 -14.42
C ALA A 267 11.27 8.80 -15.09
N ARG A 268 11.44 8.84 -16.41
CA ARG A 268 11.18 10.02 -17.22
C ARG A 268 10.10 9.73 -18.25
N LEU A 269 9.08 10.59 -18.27
CA LEU A 269 7.98 10.53 -19.20
C LEU A 269 8.06 11.74 -20.14
N ARG A 270 7.73 11.56 -21.42
CA ARG A 270 7.58 12.64 -22.39
C ARG A 270 6.11 12.88 -22.65
N ASP A 271 5.67 14.13 -22.57
CA ASP A 271 4.33 14.54 -22.94
C ASP A 271 4.04 14.16 -24.40
N THR A 272 2.87 13.57 -24.65
CA THR A 272 2.41 13.18 -25.99
C THR A 272 1.19 13.96 -26.46
N GLU A 273 0.59 14.81 -25.62
CA GLU A 273 -0.64 15.54 -25.92
C GLU A 273 -0.50 17.07 -25.79
N GLY A 274 0.56 17.57 -25.14
CA GLY A 274 0.83 18.99 -24.95
C GLY A 274 2.15 19.47 -25.56
N SER A 275 3.04 20.01 -24.72
CA SER A 275 4.24 20.77 -25.14
C SER A 275 5.42 19.88 -25.57
N GLY A 276 5.36 18.57 -25.31
CA GLY A 276 6.49 17.66 -25.47
C GLY A 276 7.55 17.78 -24.35
N GLU A 277 7.22 18.49 -23.26
CA GLU A 277 8.01 18.54 -22.03
C GLU A 277 8.21 17.14 -21.43
N THR A 278 9.10 17.07 -20.43
CA THR A 278 9.37 15.84 -19.69
C THR A 278 8.94 15.95 -18.24
N LEU A 279 8.38 14.86 -17.72
CA LEU A 279 8.08 14.67 -16.32
C LEU A 279 9.08 13.68 -15.71
N ASP A 280 9.82 14.11 -14.71
CA ASP A 280 10.70 13.26 -13.91
C ASP A 280 9.95 12.79 -12.66
N VAL A 281 9.93 11.48 -12.44
CA VAL A 281 9.30 10.82 -11.28
C VAL A 281 10.38 10.19 -10.42
N LEU A 282 10.51 10.63 -9.17
CA LEU A 282 11.42 10.03 -8.19
C LEU A 282 10.77 8.81 -7.53
N ILE A 283 11.55 7.72 -7.40
CA ILE A 283 11.06 6.43 -6.92
C ILE A 283 11.90 5.92 -5.74
N GLN A 284 11.22 5.48 -4.68
CA GLN A 284 11.75 4.59 -3.65
C GLN A 284 10.63 3.62 -3.28
N ASN A 285 10.65 2.39 -3.81
CA ASN A 285 9.54 1.42 -3.84
C ASN A 285 8.26 1.95 -4.51
N GLU A 286 7.76 3.11 -4.07
CA GLU A 286 6.64 3.87 -4.60
C GLU A 286 7.09 5.14 -5.34
N ASN A 287 6.17 5.75 -6.10
CA ASN A 287 6.36 7.06 -6.72
C ASN A 287 6.25 8.16 -5.66
N LEU A 288 7.30 8.96 -5.50
CA LEU A 288 7.39 9.95 -4.43
C LEU A 288 7.07 11.37 -4.88
N VAL A 289 7.61 11.80 -6.02
CA VAL A 289 7.50 13.18 -6.52
C VAL A 289 7.49 13.19 -8.03
N ALA A 290 6.61 13.99 -8.63
CA ALA A 290 6.56 14.27 -10.06
C ALA A 290 6.94 15.73 -10.33
N ARG A 291 7.95 15.97 -11.18
CA ARG A 291 8.45 17.30 -11.54
C ARG A 291 8.53 17.50 -13.05
N ALA A 292 7.95 18.59 -13.54
CA ALA A 292 8.14 19.06 -14.91
C ALA A 292 9.09 20.26 -14.86
N GLY A 293 10.38 20.03 -15.12
CA GLY A 293 11.43 21.01 -14.87
C GLY A 293 11.49 21.39 -13.37
N THR A 294 11.23 22.65 -13.04
CA THR A 294 11.19 23.15 -11.65
C THR A 294 9.80 23.05 -11.01
N ARG A 295 8.75 22.81 -11.80
CA ARG A 295 7.37 22.75 -11.30
C ARG A 295 7.10 21.37 -10.71
N VAL A 296 6.74 21.33 -9.43
CA VAL A 296 6.26 20.11 -8.77
C VAL A 296 4.77 19.96 -9.07
N LEU A 297 4.38 18.84 -9.66
CA LEU A 297 2.96 18.55 -9.94
C LEU A 297 2.28 17.77 -8.81
N CYS A 298 3.06 16.94 -8.11
CA CYS A 298 2.61 16.13 -6.98
C CYS A 298 3.82 15.65 -6.18
N SER A 299 3.65 15.53 -4.86
CA SER A 299 4.61 14.90 -3.96
C SER A 299 3.88 14.20 -2.81
N VAL A 300 4.52 13.21 -2.22
CA VAL A 300 4.09 12.61 -0.94
C VAL A 300 3.74 13.68 0.12
N PRO A 301 2.73 13.44 0.98
CA PRO A 301 1.92 12.21 1.11
C PRO A 301 0.89 11.96 0.00
N ASP A 302 0.62 12.94 -0.87
CA ASP A 302 -0.35 12.77 -1.96
C ASP A 302 0.06 11.62 -2.88
N LEU A 303 -0.95 10.91 -3.39
CA LEU A 303 -0.76 9.70 -4.16
C LEU A 303 -0.38 10.09 -5.59
N LEU A 304 0.69 9.47 -6.08
CA LEU A 304 1.17 9.63 -7.45
C LEU A 304 1.09 8.28 -8.17
N CYS A 305 0.06 8.13 -9.01
CA CYS A 305 -0.24 6.88 -9.68
C CYS A 305 0.12 6.98 -11.17
N ILE A 306 0.90 6.04 -11.68
CA ILE A 306 1.15 5.89 -13.12
C ILE A 306 0.28 4.75 -13.60
N LEU A 307 -0.58 5.01 -14.59
CA LEU A 307 -1.53 4.03 -15.11
C LEU A 307 -1.39 3.89 -16.62
N ASP A 308 -1.70 2.72 -17.15
CA ASP A 308 -1.85 2.51 -18.59
C ASP A 308 -2.85 3.51 -19.18
N ARG A 309 -2.48 4.16 -20.29
CA ARG A 309 -3.24 5.25 -20.90
C ARG A 309 -4.64 4.84 -21.35
N GLU A 310 -4.85 3.58 -21.72
CA GLU A 310 -6.11 3.11 -22.30
C GLU A 310 -6.97 2.42 -21.25
N THR A 311 -6.39 1.54 -20.43
CA THR A 311 -7.15 0.70 -19.50
C THR A 311 -7.29 1.29 -18.10
N ALA A 312 -6.50 2.32 -17.77
CA ALA A 312 -6.29 2.81 -16.40
C ALA A 312 -5.81 1.72 -15.43
N GLU A 313 -5.13 0.69 -15.91
CA GLU A 313 -4.48 -0.30 -15.05
C GLU A 313 -3.23 0.33 -14.39
N PRO A 314 -3.13 0.36 -13.05
CA PRO A 314 -1.97 0.89 -12.35
C PRO A 314 -0.70 0.10 -12.68
N ILE A 315 0.41 0.81 -12.93
CA ILE A 315 1.70 0.22 -13.25
C ILE A 315 2.61 0.34 -12.02
N THR A 316 3.05 -0.80 -11.49
CA THR A 316 4.01 -0.83 -10.39
C THR A 316 5.40 -0.39 -10.84
N THR A 317 6.25 0.05 -9.91
CA THR A 317 7.60 0.52 -10.24
C THR A 317 8.46 -0.61 -10.80
N GLU A 318 8.20 -1.88 -10.44
CA GLU A 318 8.85 -3.05 -11.05
C GLU A 318 8.29 -3.43 -12.40
N ALA A 319 7.10 -2.98 -12.77
CA ALA A 319 6.50 -3.20 -14.09
C ALA A 319 6.68 -2.03 -15.06
N LEU A 320 7.19 -0.89 -14.58
CA LEU A 320 7.42 0.30 -15.41
C LEU A 320 8.54 0.07 -16.44
N ARG A 321 8.27 0.32 -17.72
CA ARG A 321 9.17 0.03 -18.85
C ARG A 321 9.15 1.14 -19.89
N TYR A 322 10.28 1.32 -20.56
CA TYR A 322 10.37 2.16 -21.75
C TYR A 322 9.29 1.79 -22.77
N GLY A 323 8.64 2.79 -23.34
CA GLY A 323 7.67 2.59 -24.41
C GLY A 323 6.21 2.66 -23.99
N GLN A 324 5.91 2.38 -22.71
CA GLN A 324 4.55 2.39 -22.18
C GLN A 324 3.90 3.77 -22.36
N GLN A 325 2.66 3.76 -22.84
CA GLN A 325 1.79 4.94 -22.92
C GLN A 325 1.03 5.02 -21.60
N VAL A 326 1.14 6.14 -20.90
CA VAL A 326 0.65 6.26 -19.54
C VAL A 326 -0.08 7.58 -19.31
N LYS A 327 -0.98 7.56 -18.34
CA LYS A 327 -1.46 8.77 -17.67
C LYS A 327 -0.96 8.76 -16.22
N VAL A 328 -0.55 9.93 -15.74
CA VAL A 328 -0.18 10.15 -14.34
C VAL A 328 -1.36 10.79 -13.65
N VAL A 329 -1.89 10.14 -12.61
CA VAL A 329 -2.98 10.64 -11.79
C VAL A 329 -2.42 11.01 -10.43
N GLY A 330 -2.70 12.24 -10.01
CA GLY A 330 -2.44 12.67 -8.64
C GLY A 330 -3.73 12.65 -7.83
N VAL A 331 -3.63 12.21 -6.58
CA VAL A 331 -4.79 12.12 -5.66
C VAL A 331 -4.42 12.65 -4.29
N ALA A 332 -5.33 13.42 -3.71
CA ALA A 332 -5.20 13.92 -2.36
C ALA A 332 -5.12 12.79 -1.34
N ALA A 333 -4.10 12.84 -0.49
CA ALA A 333 -4.01 11.95 0.66
C ALA A 333 -5.16 12.20 1.65
N PRO A 334 -5.63 11.16 2.36
CA PRO A 334 -6.55 11.33 3.49
C PRO A 334 -6.05 12.39 4.48
N PRO A 335 -6.93 13.23 5.04
CA PRO A 335 -6.52 14.36 5.89
C PRO A 335 -5.58 14.01 7.06
N ILE A 336 -5.72 12.81 7.63
CA ILE A 336 -4.86 12.33 8.73
C ILE A 336 -3.38 12.21 8.33
N LEU A 337 -3.08 11.98 7.05
CA LEU A 337 -1.71 11.94 6.52
C LEU A 337 -1.11 13.32 6.26
N ARG A 338 -1.93 14.37 6.32
CA ARG A 338 -1.55 15.76 6.01
C ARG A 338 -1.52 16.67 7.23
N ALA A 339 -1.81 16.13 8.43
CA ALA A 339 -1.63 16.86 9.67
C ALA A 339 -0.14 17.24 9.86
N PRO A 340 0.19 18.36 10.53
CA PRO A 340 1.58 18.80 10.70
C PRO A 340 2.52 17.71 11.24
N GLU A 341 2.11 16.99 12.29
CA GLU A 341 2.84 15.86 12.88
C GLU A 341 2.97 14.67 11.91
N ALA A 342 1.98 14.45 11.06
CA ALA A 342 2.02 13.40 10.05
C ALA A 342 3.00 13.76 8.92
N LEU A 343 3.10 15.05 8.54
CA LEU A 343 4.04 15.52 7.52
C LEU A 343 5.51 15.37 7.92
N GLU A 344 5.82 15.27 9.21
CA GLU A 344 7.17 14.92 9.68
C GLU A 344 7.56 13.48 9.29
N VAL A 345 6.58 12.60 9.09
CA VAL A 345 6.76 11.18 8.76
C VAL A 345 6.50 10.89 7.28
N PHE A 346 5.49 11.53 6.69
CA PHE A 346 5.03 11.28 5.31
C PHE A 346 5.42 12.37 4.31
N GLY A 347 5.85 13.54 4.78
CA GLY A 347 6.17 14.66 3.91
C GLY A 347 7.48 14.44 3.12
N PRO A 348 7.73 15.23 2.06
CA PRO A 348 8.90 15.01 1.20
C PRO A 348 10.24 15.03 1.95
N ARG A 349 10.35 15.88 2.98
CA ARG A 349 11.56 16.00 3.81
C ARG A 349 11.89 14.72 4.59
N ALA A 350 10.89 13.92 4.97
CA ALA A 350 11.09 12.61 5.61
C ALA A 350 11.82 11.62 4.68
N PHE A 351 11.70 11.82 3.37
CA PHE A 351 12.41 11.04 2.35
C PHE A 351 13.77 11.66 1.95
N GLY A 352 14.22 12.71 2.64
CA GLY A 352 15.43 13.45 2.29
C GLY A 352 15.28 14.34 1.06
N ILE A 353 14.04 14.68 0.67
CA ILE A 353 13.74 15.56 -0.46
C ILE A 353 13.59 16.98 0.08
N ASP A 354 14.46 17.90 -0.34
CA ASP A 354 14.36 19.31 0.00
C ASP A 354 13.20 19.98 -0.77
N LEU A 355 12.00 19.80 -0.23
CA LEU A 355 10.73 20.26 -0.78
C LEU A 355 9.71 20.40 0.34
N ASP A 356 8.99 21.53 0.38
CA ASP A 356 7.82 21.68 1.24
C ASP A 356 6.60 21.02 0.58
N PHE A 357 5.78 20.36 1.39
CA PHE A 357 4.56 19.75 0.89
C PHE A 357 3.56 20.84 0.46
N VAL A 358 3.07 20.73 -0.78
CA VAL A 358 1.96 21.51 -1.29
C VAL A 358 0.86 20.53 -1.69
N PRO A 359 -0.36 20.65 -1.12
CA PRO A 359 -1.47 19.80 -1.51
C PRO A 359 -1.74 19.88 -3.01
N ILE A 360 -2.11 18.75 -3.63
CA ILE A 360 -2.43 18.72 -5.05
C ILE A 360 -3.58 19.66 -5.43
N GLU A 361 -4.50 19.94 -4.50
CA GLU A 361 -5.60 20.90 -4.67
C GLU A 361 -5.10 22.32 -4.96
N GLU A 362 -3.92 22.67 -4.46
CA GLU A 362 -3.30 23.99 -4.59
C GLU A 362 -2.20 24.01 -5.66
N SER A 363 -1.76 22.83 -6.10
CA SER A 363 -0.73 22.69 -7.12
C SER A 363 -1.25 23.17 -8.48
N ALA A 364 -0.45 24.02 -9.15
CA ALA A 364 -0.78 24.50 -10.49
C ALA A 364 -0.92 23.32 -11.47
N PRO A 365 -1.90 23.36 -12.41
CA PRO A 365 -2.02 22.36 -13.46
C PRO A 365 -0.80 22.34 -14.40
#